data_AF-A0AAP5YDU5-F1
#
_entry.id   AF-A0AAP5YDU5-F1
#
_cell.length_a   1.000
_cell.length_b   1.000
_cell.length_c   1.000
_cell.angle_alpha   90.00
_cell.angle_beta   90.00
_cell.angle_gamma   90.00
#
_symmetry.space_group_name_H-M   'P 1'
#
loop_
_entity.id
_entity.type
_entity.pdbx_description
1 polymer ?
#
loop_
_entity_poly.entity_id
_entity_poly.type
_entity_poly.pdbx_seq_one_letter_code
_entity_poly.pdbx_strand_id
1 'polypeptide(L)'
;FFISLKGGAISALQPADIALVRFLVPSLILLPFVMKHKAALKAVPNKYLTGIVLGSGLPYLLVAGTAMHFAPVAHGSALIPGTLPLFVSAIAVLFYQQSLSHHRIIGLSTVLLGIFVFLLSNIGEEYNWSQLQGHAMFLVGSLMWAVFTISARVANLNAYVCAGFVAIVSLLMLIIAVGFGWIDSYLAVTPISSWPWEELFSHAMLQG
;
A
#
# COMPACT_ATOMS: atom_id res chain seq x y z
N PHE A 1 -0.59 10.45 0.36
CA PHE A 1 -0.72 9.14 1.06
C PHE A 1 -0.48 9.21 2.58
N PHE A 2 0.76 9.25 3.07
CA PHE A 2 1.05 9.18 4.53
C PHE A 2 0.43 10.34 5.34
N ILE A 3 0.34 11.53 4.76
CA ILE A 3 -0.34 12.69 5.37
C ILE A 3 -1.84 12.42 5.57
N SER A 4 -2.50 11.79 4.58
CA SER A 4 -3.92 11.41 4.67
C SER A 4 -4.15 10.32 5.71
N LEU A 5 -3.25 9.33 5.81
CA LEU A 5 -3.32 8.30 6.86
C LEU A 5 -3.11 8.86 8.26
N LYS A 6 -2.22 9.85 8.42
CA LYS A 6 -2.03 10.57 9.69
C LYS A 6 -3.28 11.36 10.09
N GLY A 7 -3.94 12.03 9.13
CA GLY A 7 -5.20 12.76 9.40
C GLY A 7 -6.36 11.84 9.78
N GLY A 8 -6.42 10.64 9.20
CA GLY A 8 -7.43 9.64 9.50
C GLY A 8 -7.35 9.10 10.91
N ALA A 9 -6.14 8.97 11.47
CA ALA A 9 -5.92 8.55 12.85
C ALA A 9 -6.46 9.53 13.92
N ILE A 10 -6.84 10.75 13.52
CA ILE A 10 -7.37 11.82 14.38
C ILE A 10 -8.88 12.05 14.12
N SER A 11 -9.44 11.43 13.08
CA SER A 11 -10.82 11.61 12.65
C SER A 11 -11.70 10.45 13.12
N ALA A 12 -13.03 10.62 13.14
CA ALA A 12 -13.97 9.54 13.48
C ALA A 12 -14.06 8.42 12.41
N LEU A 13 -13.36 8.61 11.28
CA LEU A 13 -13.33 7.71 10.13
C LEU A 13 -12.50 6.47 10.43
N GLN A 14 -13.08 5.30 10.16
CA GLN A 14 -12.38 4.03 10.32
C GLN A 14 -11.47 3.75 9.10
N PRO A 15 -10.47 2.86 9.21
CA PRO A 15 -9.59 2.51 8.10
C PRO A 15 -10.33 2.06 6.84
N ALA A 16 -11.50 1.42 6.99
CA ALA A 16 -12.37 1.04 5.88
C ALA A 16 -12.91 2.24 5.10
N ASP A 17 -13.26 3.33 5.78
CA ASP A 17 -13.85 4.52 5.15
C ASP A 17 -12.81 5.26 4.32
N ILE A 18 -11.57 5.33 4.83
CA ILE A 18 -10.41 5.87 4.11
C ILE A 18 -10.10 5.00 2.88
N ALA A 19 -10.15 3.68 3.02
CA ALA A 19 -9.97 2.73 1.92
C ALA A 19 -11.09 2.83 0.88
N LEU A 20 -12.32 3.09 1.30
CA LEU A 20 -13.47 3.26 0.42
C LEU A 20 -13.25 4.46 -0.50
N VAL A 21 -12.89 5.61 0.05
CA VAL A 21 -12.56 6.80 -0.77
C VAL A 21 -11.41 6.51 -1.74
N ARG A 22 -10.37 5.79 -1.27
CA ARG A 22 -9.19 5.44 -2.07
C ARG A 22 -9.51 4.58 -3.29
N PHE A 23 -10.41 3.62 -3.14
CA PHE A 23 -10.66 2.62 -4.18
C PHE A 23 -11.96 2.89 -4.96
N LEU A 24 -12.97 3.52 -4.37
CA LEU A 24 -14.27 3.77 -5.02
C LEU A 24 -14.12 4.68 -6.23
N VAL A 25 -13.51 5.86 -6.04
CA VAL A 25 -13.41 6.87 -7.11
C VAL A 25 -12.59 6.34 -8.30
N PRO A 26 -11.37 5.79 -8.12
CA PRO A 26 -10.62 5.24 -9.23
C PRO A 26 -11.30 4.03 -9.86
N SER A 27 -12.02 3.20 -9.09
CA SER A 27 -12.78 2.06 -9.64
C SER A 27 -13.83 2.54 -10.62
N LEU A 28 -14.65 3.53 -10.25
CA LEU A 28 -15.72 4.05 -11.11
C LEU A 28 -15.16 4.70 -12.39
N ILE A 29 -14.10 5.49 -12.26
CA ILE A 29 -13.48 6.21 -13.38
C ILE A 29 -12.77 5.24 -14.34
N LEU A 30 -12.05 4.25 -13.81
CA LEU A 30 -11.20 3.35 -14.60
C LEU A 30 -11.90 2.05 -15.03
N LEU A 31 -13.09 1.75 -14.51
CA LEU A 31 -13.89 0.59 -14.91
C LEU A 31 -14.05 0.44 -16.43
N PRO A 32 -14.47 1.46 -17.22
CA PRO A 32 -14.61 1.29 -18.66
C PRO A 32 -13.28 0.96 -19.35
N PHE A 33 -12.16 1.52 -18.87
CA PHE A 33 -10.82 1.23 -19.40
C PHE A 33 -10.39 -0.20 -19.12
N VAL A 34 -10.62 -0.69 -17.89
CA VAL A 34 -10.36 -2.09 -17.51
C VAL A 34 -11.23 -3.03 -18.34
N MET A 35 -12.51 -2.70 -18.53
CA MET A 35 -13.44 -3.51 -19.34
C MET A 35 -12.99 -3.62 -20.80
N LYS A 36 -12.52 -2.51 -21.39
CA LYS A 36 -11.99 -2.49 -22.76
C LYS A 36 -10.72 -3.34 -22.93
N HIS A 37 -9.91 -3.50 -21.88
CA HIS A 37 -8.64 -4.24 -21.91
C HIS A 37 -8.69 -5.59 -21.17
N LYS A 38 -9.89 -6.17 -20.99
CA LYS A 38 -10.08 -7.49 -20.34
C LYS A 38 -9.25 -8.61 -20.94
N ALA A 39 -9.06 -8.61 -22.27
CA ALA A 39 -8.25 -9.62 -22.94
C ALA A 39 -6.77 -9.55 -22.52
N ALA A 40 -6.21 -8.34 -22.41
CA ALA A 40 -4.85 -8.14 -21.93
C ALA A 40 -4.70 -8.59 -20.46
N LEU A 41 -5.67 -8.28 -19.61
CA LEU A 41 -5.70 -8.75 -18.22
C LEU A 41 -5.74 -10.28 -18.13
N LYS A 42 -6.55 -10.95 -18.94
CA LYS A 42 -6.64 -12.43 -18.97
C LYS A 42 -5.34 -13.09 -19.47
N ALA A 43 -4.54 -12.39 -20.27
CA ALA A 43 -3.26 -12.90 -20.74
C ALA A 43 -2.15 -12.82 -19.67
N VAL A 44 -2.33 -12.01 -18.62
CA VAL A 44 -1.37 -11.91 -17.52
C VAL A 44 -1.50 -13.12 -16.59
N PRO A 45 -0.40 -13.84 -16.27
CA PRO A 45 -0.43 -14.93 -15.31
C PRO A 45 -0.99 -14.50 -13.95
N ASN A 46 -1.88 -15.31 -13.37
CA ASN A 46 -2.57 -15.00 -12.10
C ASN A 46 -1.62 -14.58 -10.97
N LYS A 47 -0.42 -15.18 -10.87
CA LYS A 47 0.58 -14.84 -9.86
C LYS A 47 0.98 -13.36 -9.86
N TYR A 48 1.00 -12.71 -11.03
CA TYR A 48 1.32 -11.29 -11.15
C TYR A 48 0.11 -10.42 -10.87
N LEU A 49 -1.09 -10.84 -11.25
CA LEU A 49 -2.33 -10.15 -10.86
C LEU A 49 -2.51 -10.17 -9.34
N THR A 50 -2.28 -11.31 -8.70
CA THR A 50 -2.30 -11.41 -7.23
C THR A 50 -1.20 -10.57 -6.61
N GLY A 51 0.02 -10.58 -7.15
CA GLY A 51 1.12 -9.73 -6.67
C GLY A 51 0.81 -8.24 -6.80
N ILE A 52 0.11 -7.83 -7.86
CA ILE A 52 -0.35 -6.46 -8.06
C ILE A 52 -1.34 -6.06 -6.96
N VAL A 53 -2.36 -6.87 -6.69
CA VAL A 53 -3.41 -6.59 -5.70
C VAL A 53 -2.87 -6.65 -4.27
N LEU A 54 -2.09 -7.68 -3.94
CA LEU A 54 -1.48 -7.82 -2.61
C LEU A 54 -0.50 -6.68 -2.33
N GLY A 55 0.26 -6.25 -3.34
CA GLY A 55 1.35 -5.31 -3.16
C GLY A 55 0.96 -3.84 -3.09
N SER A 56 -0.20 -3.44 -3.64
CA SER A 56 -0.65 -2.04 -3.63
C SER A 56 -2.15 -1.83 -3.35
N GLY A 57 -2.93 -2.91 -3.24
CA GLY A 57 -4.36 -2.88 -2.98
C GLY A 57 -4.73 -2.84 -1.51
N LEU A 58 -5.95 -3.32 -1.19
CA LEU A 58 -6.49 -3.33 0.16
C LEU A 58 -5.57 -4.01 1.20
N PRO A 59 -4.97 -5.19 0.94
CA PRO A 59 -4.11 -5.86 1.92
C PRO A 59 -2.91 -5.01 2.32
N TYR A 60 -2.25 -4.36 1.34
CA TYR A 60 -1.15 -3.43 1.61
C TYR A 60 -1.60 -2.26 2.47
N LEU A 61 -2.77 -1.68 2.17
CA LEU A 61 -3.33 -0.57 2.94
C LEU A 61 -3.60 -0.98 4.40
N LEU A 62 -4.15 -2.17 4.63
CA LEU A 62 -4.42 -2.67 5.98
C LEU A 62 -3.13 -2.91 6.77
N VAL A 63 -2.11 -3.51 6.15
CA VAL A 63 -0.80 -3.72 6.82
C VAL A 63 -0.13 -2.39 7.14
N ALA A 64 -0.06 -1.48 6.17
CA ALA A 64 0.56 -0.16 6.36
C ALA A 64 -0.22 0.71 7.36
N GLY A 65 -1.55 0.67 7.33
CA GLY A 65 -2.41 1.37 8.29
C GLY A 65 -2.25 0.82 9.70
N THR A 66 -2.25 -0.50 9.86
CA THR A 66 -2.06 -1.15 11.17
C THR A 66 -0.69 -0.84 11.78
N ALA A 67 0.36 -0.78 10.94
CA ALA A 67 1.70 -0.39 11.39
C ALA A 67 1.73 1.00 12.06
N MET A 68 0.84 1.91 11.66
CA MET A 68 0.77 3.28 12.19
C MET A 68 0.18 3.35 13.60
N HIS A 69 -0.51 2.31 14.07
CA HIS A 69 -0.92 2.19 15.48
C HIS A 69 0.27 1.89 16.39
N PHE A 70 1.32 1.26 15.83
CA PHE A 70 2.46 0.75 16.58
C PHE A 70 3.69 1.66 16.47
N ALA A 71 3.86 2.35 15.34
CA ALA A 71 4.98 3.24 15.09
C ALA A 71 4.54 4.55 14.37
N PRO A 72 5.26 5.67 14.60
CA PRO A 72 4.94 6.95 13.96
C PRO A 72 4.87 6.89 12.43
N VAL A 73 3.90 7.60 11.85
CA VAL A 73 3.74 7.71 10.39
C VAL A 73 5.00 8.23 9.69
N ALA A 74 5.76 9.11 10.34
CA ALA A 74 7.04 9.61 9.85
C ALA A 74 8.02 8.45 9.58
N HIS A 75 8.06 7.45 10.46
CA HIS A 75 8.93 6.28 10.28
C HIS A 75 8.50 5.45 9.08
N GLY A 76 7.19 5.24 8.90
CA GLY A 76 6.65 4.53 7.73
C GLY A 76 6.97 5.24 6.42
N SER A 77 6.88 6.56 6.39
CA SER A 77 7.18 7.38 5.21
C SER A 77 8.66 7.34 4.80
N ALA A 78 9.57 7.06 5.72
CA ALA A 78 10.99 6.88 5.45
C ALA A 78 11.32 5.41 5.11
N LEU A 79 10.87 4.47 5.96
CA LEU A 79 11.23 3.05 5.86
C LEU A 79 10.65 2.39 4.61
N ILE A 80 9.38 2.63 4.27
CA ILE A 80 8.75 1.97 3.12
C ILE A 80 9.49 2.28 1.81
N PRO A 81 9.59 3.56 1.37
CA PRO A 81 10.32 3.88 0.14
C PRO A 81 11.84 3.69 0.29
N GLY A 82 12.39 3.91 1.48
CA GLY A 82 13.82 3.73 1.74
C GLY A 82 14.28 2.29 1.56
N THR A 83 13.50 1.31 2.00
CA THR A 83 13.83 -0.12 1.90
C THR A 83 13.36 -0.77 0.59
N LEU A 84 12.53 -0.08 -0.21
CA LEU A 84 11.96 -0.62 -1.44
C LEU A 84 13.04 -1.11 -2.44
N PRO A 85 14.13 -0.38 -2.72
CA PRO A 85 15.17 -0.84 -3.64
C PRO A 85 15.87 -2.12 -3.19
N LEU A 86 15.96 -2.36 -1.88
CA LEU A 86 16.54 -3.59 -1.33
C LEU A 86 15.65 -4.78 -1.67
N PHE A 87 14.35 -4.70 -1.36
CA PHE A 87 13.41 -5.80 -1.62
C PHE A 87 13.20 -6.04 -3.11
N VAL A 88 13.10 -4.99 -3.93
CA VAL A 88 13.00 -5.13 -5.39
C VAL A 88 14.24 -5.83 -5.95
N SER A 89 15.43 -5.46 -5.48
CA SER A 89 16.67 -6.09 -5.92
C SER A 89 16.77 -7.53 -5.43
N ALA A 90 16.40 -7.81 -4.18
CA ALA A 90 16.37 -9.16 -3.63
C ALA A 90 15.44 -10.08 -4.43
N ILE A 91 14.21 -9.63 -4.73
CA ILE A 91 13.27 -10.41 -5.55
C ILE A 91 13.83 -10.60 -6.98
N ALA A 92 14.43 -9.56 -7.58
CA ALA A 92 15.00 -9.66 -8.92
C ALA A 92 16.17 -10.67 -8.99
N VAL A 93 17.03 -10.72 -7.98
CA VAL A 93 18.13 -11.68 -7.91
C VAL A 93 17.60 -13.09 -7.66
N LEU A 94 16.74 -13.26 -6.65
CA LEU A 94 16.27 -14.58 -6.20
C LEU A 94 15.33 -15.26 -7.20
N PHE A 95 14.41 -14.51 -7.82
CA PHE A 95 13.37 -15.09 -8.68
C PHE A 95 13.63 -14.92 -10.17
N TYR A 96 14.44 -13.93 -10.58
CA TYR A 96 14.73 -13.65 -11.99
C TYR A 96 16.21 -13.82 -12.35
N GLN A 97 17.03 -14.27 -11.40
CA GLN A 97 18.47 -14.54 -11.59
C GLN A 97 19.22 -13.36 -12.23
N GLN A 98 18.77 -12.13 -11.96
CA GLN A 98 19.40 -10.93 -12.49
C GLN A 98 20.71 -10.66 -11.74
N SER A 99 21.78 -10.43 -12.48
CA SER A 99 23.04 -9.97 -11.90
C SER A 99 22.91 -8.53 -11.42
N LEU A 100 23.52 -8.24 -10.26
CA LEU A 100 23.62 -6.88 -9.75
C LEU A 100 24.87 -6.22 -10.32
N SER A 101 24.72 -5.04 -10.92
CA SER A 101 25.86 -4.21 -11.31
C SER A 101 26.57 -3.65 -10.07
N HIS A 102 27.86 -3.36 -10.19
CA HIS A 102 28.63 -2.73 -9.09
C HIS A 102 27.99 -1.44 -8.57
N HIS A 103 27.46 -0.60 -9.47
CA HIS A 103 26.73 0.63 -9.09
C HIS A 103 25.50 0.34 -8.24
N ARG A 104 24.74 -0.73 -8.56
CA ARG A 104 23.56 -1.13 -7.82
C ARG A 104 23.94 -1.63 -6.42
N ILE A 105 25.03 -2.40 -6.30
CA ILE A 105 25.55 -2.86 -5.01
C ILE A 105 25.92 -1.65 -4.13
N ILE A 106 26.64 -0.66 -4.66
CA ILE A 106 27.00 0.55 -3.92
C ILE A 106 25.74 1.27 -3.44
N GLY A 107 24.76 1.50 -4.32
CA GLY A 107 23.50 2.14 -3.95
C GLY A 107 22.73 1.38 -2.86
N LEU A 108 22.67 0.04 -2.95
CA LEU A 108 22.05 -0.79 -1.91
C LEU A 108 22.78 -0.69 -0.57
N SER A 109 24.11 -0.67 -0.58
CA SER A 109 24.92 -0.46 0.63
C SER A 109 24.64 0.90 1.26
N THR A 110 24.50 1.96 0.47
CA THR A 110 24.13 3.30 0.96
C THR A 110 22.72 3.29 1.58
N VAL A 111 21.77 2.60 0.95
CA VAL A 111 20.42 2.44 1.52
C VAL A 111 20.46 1.71 2.87
N LEU A 112 21.20 0.61 2.96
CA LEU A 112 21.37 -0.13 4.22
C LEU A 112 21.99 0.74 5.31
N LEU A 113 23.01 1.53 4.97
CA LEU A 113 23.62 2.46 5.91
C LEU A 113 22.63 3.54 6.38
N GLY A 114 21.82 4.10 5.47
CA GLY A 114 20.77 5.05 5.82
C GLY A 114 19.73 4.47 6.77
N ILE A 115 19.29 3.22 6.54
CA ILE A 115 18.37 2.51 7.44
C ILE A 115 19.02 2.27 8.80
N PHE A 116 20.29 1.88 8.83
CA PHE A 116 21.02 1.65 10.08
C PHE A 116 21.14 2.94 10.92
N VAL A 117 21.53 4.05 10.29
CA VAL A 117 21.57 5.37 10.94
C VAL A 117 20.19 5.77 11.43
N PHE A 118 19.16 5.59 10.61
CA PHE A 118 17.77 5.87 10.99
C PHE A 118 17.35 5.07 12.23
N LEU A 119 17.63 3.76 12.28
CA LEU A 119 17.30 2.94 13.44
C LEU A 119 18.08 3.38 14.68
N LEU A 120 19.39 3.63 14.56
CA LEU A 120 20.21 4.12 15.68
C LEU A 120 19.70 5.44 16.26
N SER A 121 19.30 6.39 15.41
CA SER A 121 18.74 7.67 15.87
C SER A 121 17.39 7.54 16.57
N ASN A 122 16.73 6.37 16.45
CA ASN A 122 15.44 6.08 17.08
C ASN A 122 15.54 5.08 18.25
N ILE A 123 16.74 4.57 18.56
CA ILE A 123 16.99 3.77 19.77
C ILE A 123 17.27 4.74 20.92
N GLY A 124 16.22 5.08 21.67
CA GLY A 124 16.28 5.83 22.93
C GLY A 124 15.66 5.05 24.08
N GLU A 125 15.56 5.66 25.27
CA GLU A 125 15.01 5.00 26.48
C GLU A 125 13.55 4.52 26.34
N GLU A 126 12.81 5.01 25.33
CA GLU A 126 11.42 4.65 25.03
C GLU A 126 11.24 3.63 23.89
N TYR A 127 12.32 3.01 23.37
CA TYR A 127 12.20 1.99 22.32
C TYR A 127 11.50 0.73 22.85
N ASN A 128 10.19 0.67 22.67
CA ASN A 128 9.34 -0.42 23.15
C ASN A 128 9.10 -1.47 22.05
N TRP A 129 8.76 -2.69 22.46
CA TRP A 129 8.39 -3.81 21.61
C TRP A 129 7.30 -3.47 20.59
N SER A 130 6.33 -2.63 20.99
CA SER A 130 5.30 -2.09 20.10
C SER A 130 5.90 -1.35 18.90
N GLN A 131 6.90 -0.50 19.11
CA GLN A 131 7.50 0.28 18.03
C GLN A 131 8.24 -0.61 17.03
N LEU A 132 8.94 -1.63 17.52
CA LEU A 132 9.58 -2.65 16.70
C LEU A 132 8.57 -3.41 15.83
N GLN A 133 7.40 -3.76 16.40
CA GLN A 133 6.31 -4.37 15.64
C GLN A 133 5.84 -3.47 14.50
N GLY A 134 5.67 -2.17 14.75
CA GLY A 134 5.32 -1.20 13.71
C GLY A 134 6.37 -1.09 12.61
N HIS A 135 7.66 -1.03 12.98
CA HIS A 135 8.77 -1.03 12.02
C HIS A 135 8.80 -2.30 11.16
N ALA A 136 8.60 -3.48 11.78
CA ALA A 136 8.52 -4.75 11.06
C ALA A 136 7.35 -4.76 10.06
N MET A 137 6.18 -4.26 10.46
CA MET A 137 5.02 -4.15 9.56
C MET A 137 5.27 -3.17 8.41
N PHE A 138 6.00 -2.07 8.64
CA PHE A 138 6.42 -1.18 7.54
C PHE A 138 7.38 -1.86 6.57
N LEU A 139 8.31 -2.69 7.05
CA LEU A 139 9.18 -3.49 6.18
C LEU A 139 8.39 -4.51 5.37
N VAL A 140 7.41 -5.18 5.97
CA VAL A 140 6.46 -6.04 5.24
C VAL A 140 5.71 -5.24 4.18
N GLY A 141 5.24 -4.03 4.51
CA GLY A 141 4.61 -3.12 3.55
C GLY A 141 5.54 -2.76 2.38
N SER A 142 6.83 -2.52 2.64
CA SER A 142 7.82 -2.28 1.58
C SER A 142 8.03 -3.51 0.69
N LEU A 143 8.11 -4.70 1.28
CA LEU A 143 8.18 -5.96 0.53
C LEU A 143 6.94 -6.18 -0.34
N MET A 144 5.74 -5.91 0.19
CA MET A 144 4.48 -5.96 -0.55
C MET A 144 4.54 -5.00 -1.75
N TRP A 145 4.97 -3.75 -1.55
CA TRP A 145 5.15 -2.81 -2.64
C TRP A 145 6.19 -3.31 -3.65
N ALA A 146 7.32 -3.87 -3.21
CA ALA A 146 8.31 -4.46 -4.11
C ALA A 146 7.70 -5.55 -5.02
N VAL A 147 6.86 -6.44 -4.46
CA VAL A 147 6.11 -7.44 -5.22
C VAL A 147 5.18 -6.79 -6.25
N PHE A 148 4.46 -5.72 -5.88
CA PHE A 148 3.65 -4.96 -6.84
C PHE A 148 4.49 -4.38 -7.98
N THR A 149 5.61 -3.72 -7.69
CA THR A 149 6.43 -3.07 -8.74
C THR A 149 6.95 -4.07 -9.76
N ILE A 150 7.41 -5.24 -9.31
CA ILE A 150 7.89 -6.32 -10.19
C ILE A 150 6.71 -6.93 -10.96
N SER A 151 5.61 -7.22 -10.28
CA SER A 151 4.43 -7.81 -10.91
C SER A 151 3.83 -6.89 -11.97
N ALA A 152 3.74 -5.58 -11.70
CA ALA A 152 3.29 -4.58 -12.65
C ALA A 152 4.24 -4.47 -13.86
N ARG A 153 5.56 -4.51 -13.61
CA ARG A 153 6.57 -4.49 -14.67
C ARG A 153 6.48 -5.72 -15.58
N VAL A 154 6.35 -6.91 -15.01
CA VAL A 154 6.29 -8.16 -15.78
C VAL A 154 4.93 -8.33 -16.46
N ALA A 155 3.83 -7.90 -15.83
CA ALA A 155 2.51 -7.89 -16.44
C ALA A 155 2.43 -6.99 -17.68
N ASN A 156 3.29 -5.96 -17.76
CA ASN A 156 3.40 -5.02 -18.88
C ASN A 156 2.04 -4.45 -19.34
N LEU A 157 1.15 -4.23 -18.37
CA LEU A 157 -0.16 -3.62 -18.59
C LEU A 157 -0.02 -2.11 -18.68
N ASN A 158 -0.92 -1.46 -19.42
CA ASN A 158 -1.08 -0.02 -19.35
C ASN A 158 -1.31 0.41 -17.88
N ALA A 159 -0.62 1.45 -17.43
CA ALA A 159 -0.68 1.94 -16.05
C ALA A 159 -2.13 2.20 -15.58
N TYR A 160 -2.99 2.74 -16.44
CA TYR A 160 -4.40 2.98 -16.11
C TYR A 160 -5.19 1.67 -15.90
N VAL A 161 -4.89 0.63 -16.67
CA VAL A 161 -5.51 -0.70 -16.54
C VAL A 161 -5.03 -1.38 -15.26
N CYS A 162 -3.74 -1.27 -14.93
CA CYS A 162 -3.17 -1.80 -13.70
C CYS A 162 -3.80 -1.11 -12.46
N ALA A 163 -3.84 0.22 -12.44
CA ALA A 163 -4.43 1.00 -11.37
C ALA A 163 -5.93 0.72 -11.20
N GLY A 164 -6.68 0.67 -12.31
CA GLY A 164 -8.10 0.34 -12.30
C GLY A 164 -8.37 -1.08 -11.81
N PHE A 165 -7.55 -2.05 -12.21
CA PHE A 165 -7.68 -3.43 -11.73
C PHE A 165 -7.45 -3.52 -10.22
N VAL A 166 -6.39 -2.89 -9.69
CA VAL A 166 -6.14 -2.84 -8.24
C VAL A 166 -7.32 -2.21 -7.51
N ALA A 167 -7.81 -1.08 -8.00
CA ALA A 167 -8.91 -0.36 -7.37
C ALA A 167 -10.18 -1.21 -7.31
N ILE A 168 -10.60 -1.80 -8.43
CA ILE A 168 -11.84 -2.58 -8.52
C ILE A 168 -11.75 -3.82 -7.62
N VAL A 169 -10.66 -4.57 -7.70
CA VAL A 169 -10.50 -5.77 -6.86
C VAL A 169 -10.42 -5.40 -5.38
N SER A 170 -9.71 -4.33 -5.03
CA SER A 170 -9.61 -3.85 -3.64
C SER A 170 -10.95 -3.35 -3.10
N LEU A 171 -11.75 -2.68 -3.93
CA LEU A 171 -13.10 -2.24 -3.57
C LEU A 171 -14.02 -3.44 -3.33
N LEU A 172 -13.97 -4.46 -4.21
CA LEU A 172 -14.74 -5.70 -4.02
C LEU A 172 -14.33 -6.42 -2.72
N MET A 173 -13.02 -6.54 -2.46
CA MET A 173 -12.51 -7.10 -1.21
C MET A 173 -12.99 -6.31 0.01
N LEU A 174 -13.02 -4.97 -0.09
CA LEU A 174 -13.48 -4.11 0.98
C LEU A 174 -14.98 -4.30 1.26
N ILE A 175 -15.81 -4.28 0.22
CA ILE A 175 -17.27 -4.52 0.33
C ILE A 175 -17.54 -5.88 0.98
N ILE A 176 -16.82 -6.92 0.55
CA ILE A 176 -16.91 -8.26 1.12
C ILE A 176 -16.52 -8.24 2.60
N ALA A 177 -15.36 -7.67 2.93
CA ALA A 177 -14.84 -7.62 4.30
C ALA A 177 -15.77 -6.85 5.25
N VAL A 178 -16.32 -5.72 4.81
CA VAL A 178 -17.30 -4.94 5.59
C VAL A 178 -18.63 -5.70 5.71
N GLY A 179 -19.11 -6.31 4.61
CA GLY A 179 -20.36 -7.08 4.62
C GLY A 179 -20.33 -8.32 5.52
N PHE A 180 -19.16 -8.94 5.70
CA PHE A 180 -18.95 -10.04 6.65
C PHE A 180 -18.58 -9.56 8.07
N GLY A 181 -18.47 -8.26 8.31
CA GLY A 181 -18.10 -7.70 9.61
C GLY A 181 -16.63 -7.95 10.01
N TRP A 182 -15.73 -8.18 9.07
CA TRP A 182 -14.29 -8.34 9.33
C TRP A 182 -13.58 -7.01 9.54
N ILE A 183 -14.14 -5.92 8.99
CA ILE A 183 -13.60 -4.57 9.12
C ILE A 183 -14.77 -3.65 9.41
N ASP A 184 -14.66 -2.90 10.50
CA ASP A 184 -15.66 -1.89 10.85
C ASP A 184 -15.59 -0.71 9.85
N SER A 185 -16.76 -0.22 9.46
CA SER A 185 -16.91 1.01 8.66
C SER A 185 -17.98 1.90 9.27
N TYR A 186 -17.63 3.15 9.56
CA TYR A 186 -18.57 4.13 10.08
C TYR A 186 -19.62 4.46 9.02
N LEU A 187 -19.21 4.56 7.75
CA LEU A 187 -20.08 4.88 6.63
C LEU A 187 -21.09 3.76 6.32
N ALA A 188 -20.74 2.50 6.59
CA ALA A 188 -21.64 1.37 6.37
C ALA A 188 -22.79 1.31 7.37
N VAL A 189 -22.59 1.84 8.59
CA VAL A 189 -23.57 1.80 9.68
C VAL A 189 -24.38 3.10 9.76
N THR A 190 -23.84 4.22 9.27
CA THR A 190 -24.50 5.53 9.36
C THR A 190 -25.19 5.97 8.07
N PRO A 191 -26.36 6.65 8.15
CA PRO A 191 -27.04 7.18 6.97
C PRO A 191 -26.16 8.18 6.20
N ILE A 192 -26.30 8.22 4.88
CA ILE A 192 -25.58 9.13 3.96
C ILE A 192 -25.72 10.61 4.37
N SER A 193 -26.83 11.00 5.00
CA SER A 193 -27.08 12.36 5.46
C SER A 193 -26.17 12.79 6.62
N SER A 194 -25.61 11.86 7.39
CA SER A 194 -24.71 12.15 8.52
C SER A 194 -23.24 11.91 8.19
N TRP A 195 -22.90 11.65 6.93
CA TRP A 195 -21.52 11.43 6.54
C TRP A 195 -20.71 12.73 6.65
N PRO A 196 -19.46 12.66 7.14
CA PRO A 196 -18.59 13.82 7.25
C PRO A 196 -18.00 14.17 5.87
N TRP A 197 -18.81 14.79 5.01
CA TRP A 197 -18.46 15.07 3.61
C TRP A 197 -17.21 15.93 3.44
N GLU A 198 -16.98 16.90 4.32
CA GLU A 198 -15.78 17.75 4.29
C GLU A 198 -14.50 16.96 4.55
N GLU A 199 -14.52 16.04 5.53
CA GLU A 199 -13.39 15.15 5.81
C GLU A 199 -13.17 14.14 4.68
N LEU A 200 -14.25 13.53 4.17
CA LEU A 200 -14.17 12.59 3.04
C LEU A 200 -13.57 13.25 1.80
N PHE A 201 -13.98 14.47 1.49
CA PHE A 201 -13.46 15.22 0.35
C PHE A 201 -11.98 15.60 0.57
N SER A 202 -11.62 16.04 1.77
CA SER A 202 -10.23 16.35 2.14
C SER A 202 -9.33 15.12 2.01
N HIS A 203 -9.79 13.96 2.50
CA HIS A 203 -9.09 12.70 2.33
C HIS A 203 -8.98 12.29 0.86
N ALA A 204 -10.03 12.46 0.07
CA ALA A 204 -10.00 12.18 -1.37
C ALA A 204 -8.94 13.01 -2.10
N MET A 205 -8.86 14.32 -1.81
CA MET A 205 -7.88 15.21 -2.42
C MET A 205 -6.44 14.89 -1.99
N LEU A 206 -6.23 14.50 -0.73
CA LEU A 206 -4.89 14.20 -0.19
C LEU A 206 -4.38 12.79 -0.50
N GLN A 207 -5.23 11.92 -1.05
CA GLN A 207 -4.90 10.53 -1.41
C GLN A 207 -4.45 10.36 -2.87
N GLY A 208 -4.73 11.35 -3.72
CA GLY A 208 -4.24 11.43 -5.10
C GLY A 208 -2.72 11.47 -5.21
#